data_AF-A0A9R1RA00-F1
#
_entry.id   AF-A0A9R1RA00-F1
#
_cell.length_a   1.000
_cell.length_b   1.000
_cell.length_c   1.000
_cell.angle_alpha   90.00
_cell.angle_beta   90.00
_cell.angle_gamma   90.00
#
_symmetry.space_group_name_H-M   'P 1'
#
loop_
_entity.id
_entity.type
_entity.pdbx_description
1 polymer ?
#
loop_
_entity_poly.entity_id
_entity_poly.type
_entity_poly.pdbx_seq_one_letter_code
_entity_poly.pdbx_strand_id
1 'polypeptide(L)'
;MRWYFGENGWPSSKILETAPSSDEDKEKLVDVIQDWKTERYKAIIKSGTVEPRPGVLRLMDEVKGAGIKLAVCSAATKSSVVLCLENLLGLERFNGLDCFLAGDDVKMKKPDPSIYITAAKKLGLESKNCLVVEDSVIGLQAAKGAGMSCIITYTPSTSNQDFKDAIATYPDLSNVRLEDLKLLLQESLVTG
;
A
#
# COMPACT_ATOMS: atom_id res chain seq x y z
N MET A 1 13.70 -4.59 -11.47
CA MET A 1 14.73 -4.10 -12.39
C MET A 1 15.75 -5.18 -12.70
N ARG A 2 16.58 -5.63 -11.73
CA ARG A 2 17.56 -6.71 -11.95
C ARG A 2 16.97 -7.95 -12.65
N TRP A 3 15.90 -8.54 -12.08
CA TRP A 3 15.22 -9.68 -12.70
C TRP A 3 14.77 -9.39 -14.14
N TYR A 4 14.07 -8.27 -14.35
CA TYR A 4 13.54 -7.89 -15.67
C TYR A 4 14.66 -7.73 -16.71
N PHE A 5 15.77 -7.04 -16.38
CA PHE A 5 16.90 -6.89 -17.30
C PHE A 5 17.67 -8.20 -17.51
N GLY A 6 17.69 -9.09 -16.51
CA GLY A 6 18.20 -10.45 -16.67
C GLY A 6 17.40 -11.24 -17.73
N GLU A 7 16.07 -11.13 -17.71
CA GLU A 7 15.18 -11.84 -18.63
C GLU A 7 15.05 -11.18 -20.01
N ASN A 8 15.13 -9.84 -20.08
CA ASN A 8 14.79 -9.07 -21.29
C ASN A 8 16.00 -8.35 -21.91
N GLY A 9 17.20 -8.56 -21.37
CA GLY A 9 18.42 -7.88 -21.77
C GLY A 9 18.65 -6.56 -21.03
N TRP A 10 19.92 -6.23 -20.85
CA TRP A 10 20.35 -5.01 -20.20
C TRP A 10 20.37 -3.83 -21.19
N PRO A 11 19.76 -2.68 -20.85
CA PRO A 11 19.73 -1.54 -21.74
C PRO A 11 21.07 -0.79 -21.74
N SER A 12 21.43 -0.17 -22.88
CA SER A 12 22.42 0.91 -22.89
C SER A 12 21.81 2.20 -22.32
N SER A 13 22.66 3.14 -21.91
CA SER A 13 22.20 4.42 -21.36
C SER A 13 23.19 5.54 -21.67
N LYS A 14 22.86 6.79 -21.31
CA LYS A 14 23.84 7.89 -21.40
C LYS A 14 24.97 7.78 -20.36
N ILE A 15 24.81 6.90 -19.38
CA ILE A 15 25.76 6.68 -18.28
C ILE A 15 26.72 5.55 -18.64
N LEU A 16 26.17 4.53 -19.30
CA LEU A 16 26.89 3.41 -19.86
C LEU A 16 26.61 3.39 -21.36
N GLU A 17 27.56 3.94 -22.14
CA GLU A 17 27.46 4.08 -23.60
C GLU A 17 27.06 2.77 -24.30
N THR A 18 27.45 1.65 -23.71
CA THR A 18 27.04 0.29 -24.09
C THR A 18 26.25 -0.37 -22.97
N ALA A 19 25.49 -1.42 -23.31
CA ALA A 19 24.84 -2.25 -22.30
C ALA A 19 25.86 -2.80 -21.28
N PRO A 20 25.55 -2.80 -19.97
CA PRO A 20 26.48 -3.28 -18.95
C PRO A 20 26.78 -4.77 -19.13
N SER A 21 28.06 -5.12 -19.14
CA SER A 21 28.54 -6.50 -19.22
C SER A 21 29.01 -7.03 -17.87
N SER A 22 29.62 -6.18 -17.04
CA SER A 22 30.09 -6.51 -15.69
C SER A 22 28.99 -6.37 -14.64
N ASP A 23 29.13 -7.06 -13.50
CA ASP A 23 28.16 -6.93 -12.40
C ASP A 23 28.23 -5.56 -11.71
N GLU A 24 29.41 -4.93 -11.68
CA GLU A 24 29.60 -3.56 -11.21
C GLU A 24 28.85 -2.55 -12.09
N ASP A 25 28.94 -2.67 -13.42
CA ASP A 25 28.21 -1.77 -14.33
C ASP A 25 26.69 -1.99 -14.24
N LYS A 26 26.25 -3.25 -14.09
CA LYS A 26 24.84 -3.58 -13.85
C LYS A 26 24.32 -2.94 -12.57
N GLU A 27 25.10 -3.02 -11.48
CA GLU A 27 24.77 -2.42 -10.20
C GLU A 27 24.70 -0.90 -10.31
N LYS A 28 25.73 -0.27 -10.87
CA LYS A 28 25.78 1.17 -11.12
C LYS A 28 24.59 1.67 -11.94
N LEU A 29 24.21 0.93 -13.00
CA LEU A 29 23.03 1.29 -13.81
C LEU A 29 21.74 1.21 -12.99
N VAL A 30 21.56 0.13 -12.22
CA VAL A 30 20.38 -0.06 -11.38
C VAL A 30 20.26 1.05 -10.35
N ASP A 31 21.36 1.41 -9.69
CA ASP A 31 21.38 2.46 -8.68
C ASP A 31 20.98 3.81 -9.28
N VAL A 32 21.55 4.20 -10.43
CA VAL A 32 21.18 5.47 -11.04
C VAL A 32 19.72 5.49 -11.51
N ILE A 33 19.20 4.38 -12.05
CA ILE A 33 17.78 4.31 -12.42
C ILE A 33 16.91 4.38 -11.15
N GLN A 34 17.30 3.75 -10.04
CA GLN A 34 16.58 3.82 -8.78
C GLN A 34 16.54 5.25 -8.23
N ASP A 35 17.66 5.96 -8.25
CA ASP A 35 17.76 7.35 -7.81
C ASP A 35 16.90 8.26 -8.69
N TRP A 36 17.04 8.15 -10.01
CA TRP A 36 16.25 8.93 -10.96
C TRP A 36 14.75 8.67 -10.81
N LYS A 37 14.33 7.40 -10.66
CA LYS A 37 12.94 7.03 -10.40
C LYS A 37 12.44 7.64 -9.09
N THR A 38 13.26 7.62 -8.05
CA THR A 38 12.92 8.15 -6.73
C THR A 38 12.71 9.66 -6.78
N GLU A 39 13.62 10.40 -7.43
CA GLU A 39 13.48 11.85 -7.59
C GLU A 39 12.28 12.23 -8.46
N ARG A 40 12.05 11.51 -9.56
CA ARG A 40 10.88 11.74 -10.41
C ARG A 40 9.58 11.47 -9.67
N TYR A 41 9.51 10.38 -8.91
CA TYR A 41 8.36 10.06 -8.07
C TYR A 41 8.09 11.17 -7.04
N LYS A 42 9.13 11.63 -6.33
CA LYS A 42 8.98 12.75 -5.38
C LYS A 42 8.46 14.01 -6.05
N ALA A 43 8.97 14.35 -7.24
CA ALA A 43 8.52 15.50 -8.00
C ALA A 43 7.04 15.39 -8.42
N ILE A 44 6.58 14.19 -8.81
CA ILE A 44 5.17 13.93 -9.18
C ILE A 44 4.24 14.08 -7.97
N ILE A 45 4.64 13.58 -6.80
CA ILE A 45 3.81 13.74 -5.59
C ILE A 45 3.74 15.22 -5.20
N LYS A 46 4.88 15.92 -5.21
CA LYS A 46 4.96 17.35 -4.85
C LYS A 46 4.34 18.30 -5.87
N SER A 47 4.11 17.87 -7.12
CA SER A 47 3.44 18.71 -8.12
C SER A 47 1.95 18.88 -7.86
N GLY A 48 1.36 18.12 -6.93
CA GLY A 48 -0.07 18.18 -6.62
C GLY A 48 -0.98 17.59 -7.70
N THR A 49 -0.40 16.95 -8.73
CA THR A 49 -1.14 16.32 -9.84
C THR A 49 -1.64 14.92 -9.52
N VAL A 50 -1.18 14.35 -8.40
CA VAL A 50 -1.64 13.04 -7.92
C VAL A 50 -2.77 13.29 -6.93
N GLU A 51 -3.89 12.64 -7.16
CA GLU A 51 -5.08 12.78 -6.31
C GLU A 51 -5.32 11.49 -5.51
N PRO A 52 -5.88 11.59 -4.30
CA PRO A 52 -6.41 10.43 -3.59
C PRO A 52 -7.47 9.72 -4.43
N ARG A 53 -7.50 8.38 -4.32
CA ARG A 53 -8.52 7.60 -5.03
C ARG A 53 -9.94 8.00 -4.57
N PRO A 54 -10.94 7.91 -5.48
CA PRO A 54 -12.31 8.28 -5.16
C PRO A 54 -12.83 7.60 -3.88
N GLY A 55 -13.40 8.41 -2.99
CA GLY A 55 -13.99 7.97 -1.72
C GLY A 55 -13.01 7.75 -0.55
N VAL A 56 -11.69 7.68 -0.79
CA VAL A 56 -10.70 7.43 0.28
C VAL A 56 -10.77 8.49 1.38
N LEU A 57 -10.62 9.77 1.04
CA LEU A 57 -10.60 10.84 2.05
C LEU A 57 -11.92 10.91 2.84
N ARG A 58 -13.06 10.78 2.15
CA ARG A 58 -14.38 10.76 2.78
C ARG A 58 -14.48 9.61 3.78
N LEU A 59 -14.08 8.40 3.40
CA LEU A 59 -14.15 7.25 4.28
C LEU A 59 -13.22 7.40 5.49
N MET A 60 -12.03 7.99 5.31
CA MET A 60 -11.14 8.31 6.44
C MET A 60 -11.80 9.27 7.43
N ASP A 61 -12.52 10.28 6.93
CA ASP A 61 -13.26 11.23 7.77
C ASP A 61 -14.44 10.56 8.49
N GLU A 62 -15.20 9.69 7.80
CA GLU A 62 -16.28 8.90 8.40
C GLU A 62 -15.75 7.99 9.54
N VAL A 63 -14.65 7.27 9.30
CA VAL A 63 -13.98 6.41 10.30
C VAL A 63 -13.55 7.23 11.50
N LYS A 64 -12.88 8.37 11.27
CA LYS A 64 -12.40 9.24 12.35
C LYS A 64 -13.56 9.83 13.15
N GLY A 65 -14.61 10.31 12.49
CA GLY A 65 -15.81 10.87 13.10
C GLY A 65 -16.59 9.85 13.95
N ALA A 66 -16.52 8.57 13.60
CA ALA A 66 -17.09 7.47 14.38
C ALA A 66 -16.19 7.01 15.55
N GLY A 67 -15.02 7.63 15.77
CA GLY A 67 -14.08 7.24 16.83
C GLY A 67 -13.39 5.90 16.57
N ILE A 68 -13.39 5.42 15.32
CA ILE A 68 -12.76 4.16 14.94
C ILE A 68 -11.27 4.41 14.67
N LYS A 69 -10.44 3.46 15.12
CA LYS A 69 -8.99 3.53 14.93
C LYS A 69 -8.61 3.39 13.47
N LEU A 70 -7.72 4.26 13.00
CA LEU A 70 -7.29 4.30 11.60
C LEU A 70 -5.76 4.22 11.50
N ALA A 71 -5.28 3.31 10.67
CA ALA A 71 -3.86 3.17 10.37
C ALA A 71 -3.58 2.99 8.87
N VAL A 72 -2.41 3.44 8.44
CA VAL A 72 -1.88 3.20 7.09
C VAL A 72 -0.75 2.20 7.17
N CYS A 73 -0.82 1.11 6.40
CA CYS A 73 0.20 0.06 6.34
C CYS A 73 0.71 -0.12 4.91
N SER A 74 1.95 0.28 4.63
CA SER A 74 2.54 0.25 3.29
C SER A 74 3.84 -0.52 3.24
N ALA A 75 4.13 -1.18 2.12
CA ALA A 75 5.41 -1.84 1.87
C ALA A 75 6.49 -0.87 1.32
N ALA A 76 6.14 0.40 1.06
CA ALA A 76 7.06 1.43 0.60
C ALA A 76 7.99 1.91 1.72
N THR A 77 9.09 2.58 1.36
CA THR A 77 10.00 3.18 2.35
C THR A 77 9.29 4.24 3.17
N LYS A 78 9.75 4.46 4.40
CA LYS A 78 9.14 5.43 5.32
C LYS A 78 9.09 6.84 4.73
N SER A 79 10.15 7.26 4.05
CA SER A 79 10.22 8.56 3.37
C SER A 79 9.17 8.70 2.25
N SER A 80 8.91 7.62 1.50
CA SER A 80 7.88 7.60 0.46
C SER A 80 6.48 7.67 1.04
N VAL A 81 6.23 6.94 2.15
CA VAL A 81 4.93 6.95 2.82
C VAL A 81 4.64 8.34 3.40
N VAL A 82 5.57 8.93 4.15
CA VAL A 82 5.42 10.28 4.73
C VAL A 82 5.13 11.30 3.63
N LEU A 83 5.89 11.26 2.52
CA LEU A 83 5.66 12.17 1.40
C LEU A 83 4.24 12.05 0.84
N CYS A 84 3.74 10.84 0.62
CA CYS A 84 2.36 10.63 0.19
C CYS A 84 1.35 11.15 1.20
N LEU A 85 1.51 10.83 2.49
CA LEU A 85 0.55 11.23 3.51
C LEU A 85 0.45 12.75 3.63
N GLU A 86 1.58 13.45 3.66
CA GLU A 86 1.63 14.91 3.75
C GLU A 86 0.98 15.59 2.54
N ASN A 87 1.25 15.10 1.33
CA ASN A 87 0.84 15.77 0.08
C ASN A 87 -0.55 15.34 -0.41
N LEU A 88 -1.01 14.12 -0.09
CA LEU A 88 -2.28 13.58 -0.59
C LEU A 88 -3.42 13.68 0.43
N LEU A 89 -3.13 13.50 1.73
CA LEU A 89 -4.17 13.57 2.76
C LEU A 89 -4.36 14.97 3.34
N GLY A 90 -3.30 15.77 3.28
CA GLY A 90 -3.15 17.00 4.06
C GLY A 90 -2.73 16.72 5.51
N LEU A 91 -2.10 17.72 6.14
CA LEU A 91 -1.52 17.60 7.48
C LEU A 91 -2.54 17.21 8.56
N GLU A 92 -3.78 17.69 8.46
CA GLU A 92 -4.84 17.39 9.43
C GLU A 92 -5.15 15.89 9.48
N ARG A 93 -5.43 15.27 8.33
CA ARG A 93 -5.72 13.83 8.26
C ARG A 93 -4.51 12.98 8.58
N PHE A 94 -3.31 13.42 8.17
CA PHE A 94 -2.08 12.72 8.53
C PHE A 94 -1.88 12.66 10.05
N ASN A 95 -2.01 13.81 10.72
CA ASN A 95 -1.94 13.88 12.19
C ASN A 95 -3.13 13.17 12.88
N GLY A 96 -4.23 12.98 12.15
CA GLY A 96 -5.41 12.26 12.61
C GLY A 96 -5.26 10.73 12.63
N LEU A 97 -4.25 10.16 11.97
CA LEU A 97 -3.97 8.72 11.99
C LEU A 97 -3.52 8.27 13.39
N ASP A 98 -4.04 7.14 13.86
CA ASP A 98 -3.59 6.56 15.13
C ASP A 98 -2.17 5.97 15.01
N CYS A 99 -1.83 5.42 13.84
CA CYS A 99 -0.45 5.12 13.47
C CYS A 99 -0.28 4.97 11.95
N PHE A 100 0.97 4.93 11.49
CA PHE A 100 1.31 4.40 10.18
C PHE A 100 2.53 3.48 10.29
N LEU A 101 2.62 2.52 9.38
CA LEU A 101 3.74 1.60 9.22
C LEU A 101 4.16 1.60 7.76
N ALA A 102 5.47 1.69 7.55
CA ALA A 102 6.14 1.57 6.28
C ALA A 102 6.90 0.24 6.18
N GLY A 103 7.42 -0.07 5.00
CA GLY A 103 8.17 -1.30 4.74
C GLY A 103 9.43 -1.43 5.58
N ASP A 104 9.99 -0.30 6.04
CA ASP A 104 11.19 -0.28 6.90
C ASP A 104 10.85 -0.55 8.38
N ASP A 105 9.57 -0.51 8.77
CA ASP A 105 9.12 -0.82 10.13
C ASP A 105 8.92 -2.33 10.37
N VAL A 106 9.09 -3.17 9.34
CA VAL A 106 8.97 -4.63 9.42
C VAL A 106 10.10 -5.34 8.69
N LYS A 107 10.52 -6.49 9.23
CA LYS A 107 11.60 -7.30 8.63
C LYS A 107 11.17 -7.99 7.34
N MET A 108 9.94 -8.53 7.33
CA MET A 108 9.38 -9.27 6.20
C MET A 108 8.28 -8.43 5.55
N LYS A 109 8.28 -8.40 4.22
CA LYS A 109 7.29 -7.66 3.42
C LYS A 109 6.11 -8.57 3.05
N LYS A 110 4.97 -7.94 2.71
CA LYS A 110 3.79 -8.63 2.14
C LYS A 110 4.25 -9.63 1.05
N PRO A 111 3.77 -10.89 1.06
CA PRO A 111 2.57 -11.41 1.73
C PRO A 111 2.74 -11.78 3.21
N ASP A 112 3.90 -11.54 3.83
CA ASP A 112 4.05 -11.71 5.26
C ASP A 112 3.07 -10.80 6.06
N PRO A 113 2.38 -11.31 7.08
CA PRO A 113 1.35 -10.57 7.81
C PRO A 113 1.88 -9.58 8.85
N SER A 114 3.20 -9.53 9.07
CA SER A 114 3.82 -8.80 10.18
C SER A 114 3.45 -7.32 10.23
N ILE A 115 3.23 -6.65 9.09
CA ILE A 115 2.86 -5.24 9.07
C ILE A 115 1.48 -5.00 9.67
N TYR A 116 0.51 -5.86 9.36
CA TYR A 116 -0.85 -5.75 9.91
C TYR A 116 -0.90 -6.20 11.36
N ILE A 117 -0.21 -7.29 11.73
CA ILE A 117 -0.10 -7.73 13.12
C ILE A 117 0.52 -6.63 13.99
N THR A 118 1.58 -5.97 13.50
CA THR A 118 2.22 -4.85 14.20
C THR A 118 1.27 -3.67 14.35
N ALA A 119 0.49 -3.35 13.32
CA ALA A 119 -0.50 -2.28 13.38
C ALA A 119 -1.56 -2.56 14.44
N ALA A 120 -2.20 -3.74 14.43
CA ALA A 120 -3.21 -4.12 15.41
C ALA A 120 -2.66 -4.06 16.85
N LYS A 121 -1.44 -4.55 17.07
CA LYS A 121 -0.76 -4.44 18.38
C LYS A 121 -0.57 -2.99 18.82
N LYS A 122 -0.12 -2.10 17.92
CA LYS A 122 0.04 -0.66 18.22
C LYS A 122 -1.30 0.02 18.54
N LEU A 123 -2.38 -0.42 17.89
CA LEU A 123 -3.73 0.10 18.11
C LEU A 123 -4.44 -0.53 19.32
N GLY A 124 -3.87 -1.60 19.91
CA GLY A 124 -4.51 -2.35 21.00
C GLY A 124 -5.76 -3.12 20.55
N LEU A 125 -5.78 -3.58 19.29
CA LEU A 125 -6.92 -4.28 18.69
C LEU A 125 -6.61 -5.76 18.45
N GLU A 126 -7.63 -6.59 18.53
CA GLU A 126 -7.58 -7.97 18.04
C GLU A 126 -7.73 -8.00 16.52
N SER A 127 -7.00 -8.88 15.83
CA SER A 127 -7.02 -8.97 14.36
C SER A 127 -8.42 -9.15 13.77
N LYS A 128 -9.28 -9.97 14.42
CA LYS A 128 -10.66 -10.20 13.96
C LYS A 128 -11.54 -8.93 13.99
N ASN A 129 -11.15 -7.92 14.77
CA ASN A 129 -11.86 -6.64 14.85
C ASN A 129 -11.26 -5.60 13.87
N CYS A 130 -10.32 -6.00 13.02
CA CYS A 130 -9.68 -5.14 12.04
C CYS A 130 -10.17 -5.48 10.63
N LEU A 131 -10.44 -4.45 9.84
CA LEU A 131 -10.72 -4.55 8.41
C LEU A 131 -9.63 -3.84 7.62
N VAL A 132 -9.05 -4.53 6.64
CA VAL A 132 -8.01 -4.02 5.75
C VAL A 132 -8.63 -3.62 4.41
N VAL A 133 -8.21 -2.46 3.89
CA VAL A 133 -8.48 -2.04 2.51
C VAL A 133 -7.19 -2.18 1.71
N GLU A 134 -7.20 -3.03 0.69
CA GLU A 134 -6.04 -3.32 -0.17
C GLU A 134 -6.38 -3.20 -1.66
N ASP A 135 -5.38 -3.27 -2.53
CA ASP A 135 -5.51 -3.26 -3.98
C ASP A 135 -4.82 -4.45 -4.66
N SER A 136 -4.10 -5.30 -3.92
CA SER A 136 -3.27 -6.37 -4.47
C SER A 136 -3.44 -7.71 -3.75
N VAL A 137 -3.20 -8.82 -4.48
CA VAL A 137 -3.28 -10.18 -3.92
C VAL A 137 -2.24 -10.43 -2.83
N ILE A 138 -1.05 -9.85 -2.95
CA ILE A 138 0.00 -9.97 -1.92
C ILE A 138 -0.43 -9.28 -0.62
N GLY A 139 -1.16 -8.17 -0.73
CA GLY A 139 -1.71 -7.47 0.42
C GLY A 139 -2.90 -8.19 1.03
N LEU A 140 -3.76 -8.77 0.20
CA LEU A 140 -4.85 -9.64 0.62
C LEU A 140 -4.33 -10.84 1.43
N GLN A 141 -3.31 -11.52 0.90
CA GLN A 141 -2.66 -12.66 1.58
C GLN A 141 -2.08 -12.25 2.93
N ALA A 142 -1.43 -11.08 3.01
CA ALA A 142 -0.91 -10.56 4.27
C ALA A 142 -2.02 -10.23 5.28
N ALA A 143 -3.14 -9.64 4.83
CA ALA A 143 -4.28 -9.33 5.70
C ALA A 143 -4.90 -10.62 6.26
N LYS A 144 -5.13 -11.62 5.40
CA LYS A 144 -5.61 -12.95 5.81
C LYS A 144 -4.65 -13.66 6.74
N GLY A 145 -3.35 -13.65 6.43
CA GLY A 145 -2.32 -14.23 7.29
C GLY A 145 -2.25 -13.57 8.67
N ALA A 146 -2.72 -12.32 8.79
CA ALA A 146 -2.84 -11.61 10.07
C ALA A 146 -4.15 -11.94 10.82
N GLY A 147 -5.05 -12.73 10.24
CA GLY A 147 -6.38 -13.02 10.78
C GLY A 147 -7.34 -11.84 10.68
N MET A 148 -7.18 -10.98 9.67
CA MET A 148 -8.01 -9.79 9.44
C MET A 148 -8.90 -9.98 8.22
N SER A 149 -10.10 -9.41 8.28
CA SER A 149 -10.98 -9.26 7.12
C SER A 149 -10.40 -8.24 6.15
N CYS A 150 -10.56 -8.47 4.85
CA CYS A 150 -9.97 -7.62 3.81
C CYS A 150 -10.97 -7.37 2.68
N ILE A 151 -11.15 -6.09 2.33
CA ILE A 151 -11.79 -5.70 1.07
C ILE A 151 -10.73 -5.32 0.04
N ILE A 152 -11.07 -5.45 -1.24
CA ILE A 152 -10.20 -5.04 -2.34
C ILE A 152 -10.79 -3.85 -3.09
N THR A 153 -9.91 -2.90 -3.39
CA THR A 153 -10.13 -1.80 -4.34
C THR A 153 -9.03 -1.89 -5.39
N TYR A 154 -9.21 -2.71 -6.43
CA TYR A 154 -8.12 -2.98 -7.38
C TYR A 154 -7.75 -1.72 -8.19
N THR A 155 -6.56 -1.74 -8.78
CA THR A 155 -6.10 -0.73 -9.74
C THR A 155 -6.00 -1.38 -11.13
N PRO A 156 -5.80 -0.59 -12.21
CA PRO A 156 -5.59 -1.17 -13.54
C PRO A 156 -4.42 -2.18 -13.60
N SER A 157 -3.41 -2.05 -12.73
CA SER A 157 -2.27 -2.98 -12.69
C SER A 157 -2.56 -4.26 -11.90
N THR A 158 -3.62 -4.29 -11.10
CA THR A 158 -3.98 -5.45 -10.26
C THR A 158 -5.33 -6.06 -10.61
N SER A 159 -6.05 -5.52 -11.60
CA SER A 159 -7.42 -5.95 -11.96
C SER A 159 -7.56 -7.41 -12.35
N ASN A 160 -6.48 -8.04 -12.84
CA ASN A 160 -6.47 -9.45 -13.29
C ASN A 160 -5.96 -10.42 -12.22
N GLN A 161 -5.74 -9.95 -10.98
CA GLN A 161 -5.30 -10.81 -9.87
C GLN A 161 -6.49 -11.56 -9.24
N ASP A 162 -6.21 -12.70 -8.60
CA ASP A 162 -7.23 -13.50 -7.91
C ASP A 162 -7.53 -12.93 -6.51
N PHE A 163 -8.74 -12.38 -6.35
CA PHE A 163 -9.23 -11.78 -5.12
C PHE A 163 -10.33 -12.61 -4.42
N LYS A 164 -10.46 -13.91 -4.74
CA LYS A 164 -11.51 -14.80 -4.16
C LYS A 164 -11.58 -14.81 -2.63
N ASP A 165 -10.48 -14.44 -2.02
CA ASP A 165 -10.20 -14.46 -0.60
C ASP A 165 -10.60 -13.17 0.13
N ALA A 166 -10.95 -12.11 -0.62
CA ALA A 166 -11.46 -10.87 -0.07
C ALA A 166 -12.94 -11.01 0.28
N ILE A 167 -13.39 -10.34 1.36
CA ILE A 167 -14.81 -10.37 1.75
C ILE A 167 -15.69 -9.50 0.85
N ALA A 168 -15.08 -8.53 0.15
CA ALA A 168 -15.72 -7.74 -0.89
C ALA A 168 -14.66 -7.16 -1.85
N THR A 169 -15.07 -6.90 -3.09
CA THR A 169 -14.23 -6.22 -4.09
C THR A 169 -15.01 -5.09 -4.74
N TYR A 170 -14.39 -3.91 -4.80
CA TYR A 170 -14.96 -2.69 -5.37
C TYR A 170 -13.99 -2.09 -6.41
N PRO A 171 -14.50 -1.37 -7.44
CA PRO A 171 -13.63 -0.63 -8.36
C PRO A 171 -12.96 0.57 -7.67
N ASP A 172 -13.69 1.25 -6.79
CA ASP A 172 -13.23 2.34 -5.93
C ASP A 172 -14.17 2.48 -4.71
N LEU A 173 -13.89 3.47 -3.85
CA LEU A 173 -14.67 3.69 -2.63
C LEU A 173 -15.75 4.78 -2.79
N SER A 174 -16.06 5.25 -4.00
CA SER A 174 -17.02 6.35 -4.20
C SER A 174 -18.37 6.06 -3.55
N ASN A 175 -18.84 4.81 -3.66
CA ASN A 175 -20.14 4.35 -3.19
C ASN A 175 -20.07 3.45 -1.96
N VAL A 176 -18.90 3.29 -1.34
CA VAL A 176 -18.71 2.49 -0.12
C VAL A 176 -18.71 3.43 1.09
N ARG A 177 -19.58 3.18 2.06
CA ARG A 177 -19.69 3.94 3.31
C ARG A 177 -19.18 3.13 4.49
N LEU A 178 -18.88 3.81 5.59
CA LEU A 178 -18.47 3.17 6.84
C LEU A 178 -19.44 2.07 7.30
N GLU A 179 -20.75 2.31 7.18
CA GLU A 179 -21.76 1.32 7.60
C GLU A 179 -21.73 0.04 6.76
N ASP A 180 -21.44 0.14 5.46
CA ASP A 180 -21.26 -1.04 4.60
C ASP A 180 -20.08 -1.89 5.11
N LEU A 181 -18.98 -1.25 5.50
CA LEU A 181 -17.79 -1.94 6.02
C LEU A 181 -18.01 -2.57 7.40
N LYS A 182 -18.79 -1.92 8.26
CA LYS A 182 -19.17 -2.48 9.56
C LYS A 182 -20.02 -3.74 9.40
N LEU A 183 -21.01 -3.70 8.50
CA LEU A 183 -21.86 -4.85 8.19
C LEU A 183 -21.01 -6.03 7.67
N LEU A 184 -20.14 -5.76 6.70
CA LEU A 184 -19.21 -6.76 6.16
C LEU A 184 -18.32 -7.39 7.23
N LEU A 185 -17.76 -6.58 8.14
CA LEU A 185 -16.93 -7.10 9.23
C LEU A 185 -17.75 -7.96 10.20
N GLN A 186 -18.97 -7.55 10.55
CA GLN A 186 -19.87 -8.33 11.40
C GLN A 186 -20.25 -9.67 10.77
N GLU A 187 -20.62 -9.70 9.50
CA GLU A 187 -20.95 -10.93 8.78
C GLU A 187 -19.76 -11.89 8.75
N SER A 188 -18.55 -11.38 8.52
CA SER A 188 -17.33 -12.19 8.49
C SER A 188 -17.02 -12.88 9.83
N LEU A 189 -17.39 -12.25 10.95
CA LEU A 189 -17.23 -12.80 12.30
C LEU A 189 -18.23 -13.92 12.64
N VAL A 190 -19.35 -13.99 11.92
CA VAL A 190 -20.38 -15.03 12.11
C VAL A 190 -20.07 -16.27 11.28
N THR A 191 -19.38 -16.11 10.14
CA THR A 191 -19.08 -17.18 9.18
C THR A 191 -17.72 -17.87 9.37
N GLY A 192 -16.85 -17.32 10.23
CA GLY A 192 -15.49 -17.84 10.50
C GLY A 192 -15.38 -18.58 11.82
#